data_AF-A0AAV8WMX6-F1
#
_entry.id   AF-A0AAV8WMX6-F1
#
_cell.length_a   1.000
_cell.length_b   1.000
_cell.length_c   1.000
_cell.angle_alpha   90.00
_cell.angle_beta   90.00
_cell.angle_gamma   90.00
#
_symmetry.space_group_name_H-M   'P 1'
#
loop_
_entity.id
_entity.type
_entity.pdbx_description
1 polymer ?
#
loop_
_entity_poly.entity_id
_entity_poly.type
_entity_poly.pdbx_seq_one_letter_code
_entity_poly.pdbx_strand_id
1 'polypeptide(L)'
;MITLIQDQILFKNNRPGNGWIKAFLRRNPQVRHRQSEAVSAASACVTEADIRKWFSEVGAYFKEKDLSEVLKNPSRVFNGDETGFQICPATGRVLAEKGTKNVYTIEKGTSKENVTVMFTFSASGEIYAPMIVYPYKRIPEKNYSVSTTTMGDCKE
;
A
#
# COMPACT_ATOMS: atom_id res chain seq x y z
N MET A 1 49.37 35.30 4.14
CA MET A 1 49.47 33.91 3.64
C MET A 1 48.46 33.09 4.43
N ILE A 2 47.25 32.89 3.90
CA ILE A 2 46.17 32.20 4.61
C ILE A 2 46.34 30.71 4.36
N THR A 3 46.78 29.98 5.38
CA THR A 3 46.91 28.53 5.34
C THR A 3 45.50 27.92 5.30
N LEU A 4 45.12 27.36 4.15
CA LEU A 4 43.94 26.51 4.06
C LEU A 4 44.18 25.29 4.95
N ILE A 5 43.48 25.22 6.09
CA ILE A 5 43.37 23.98 6.86
C ILE A 5 42.60 23.01 5.96
N GLN A 6 43.32 22.07 5.35
CA GLN A 6 42.72 20.90 4.73
C GLN A 6 42.08 20.10 5.87
N ASP A 7 40.78 20.31 6.10
CA ASP A 7 39.95 19.49 6.96
C ASP A 7 40.17 18.02 6.57
N GLN A 8 40.88 17.31 7.44
CA GLN A 8 41.17 15.89 7.30
C GLN A 8 39.84 15.15 7.21
N ILE A 9 39.58 14.52 6.07
CA ILE A 9 38.38 13.74 5.81
C ILE A 9 38.36 12.57 6.82
N LEU A 10 37.59 12.71 7.91
CA LEU A 10 37.52 11.81 9.08
C LEU A 10 37.04 10.38 8.76
N PHE A 11 36.69 10.10 7.51
CA PHE A 11 36.05 8.87 7.10
C PHE A 11 36.90 8.07 6.12
N LYS A 12 37.12 6.79 6.43
CA LYS A 12 37.69 5.82 5.49
C LYS A 12 36.84 5.81 4.22
N ASN A 13 37.47 6.03 3.05
CA ASN A 13 36.80 6.10 1.75
C ASN A 13 35.68 7.17 1.67
N ASN A 14 35.78 8.24 2.47
CA ASN A 14 34.78 9.30 2.54
C ASN A 14 33.35 8.78 2.88
N ARG A 15 33.27 7.69 3.65
CA ARG A 15 32.01 7.05 4.05
C ARG A 15 31.93 6.86 5.56
N PRO A 16 30.84 7.31 6.22
CA PRO A 16 30.64 7.05 7.63
C PRO A 16 30.64 5.55 7.93
N GLY A 17 31.44 5.14 8.91
CA GLY A 17 31.46 3.75 9.38
C GLY A 17 30.31 3.43 10.34
N ASN A 18 30.17 2.15 10.69
CA ASN A 18 29.15 1.67 11.62
C ASN A 18 29.19 2.36 13.00
N GLY A 19 30.37 2.77 13.48
CA GLY A 19 30.50 3.52 14.73
C GLY A 19 29.89 4.92 14.64
N TRP A 20 30.07 5.58 13.50
CA TRP A 20 29.54 6.93 13.28
C TRP A 20 28.01 6.92 13.22
N ILE A 21 27.40 6.00 12.48
CA ILE A 21 25.92 5.94 12.38
C ILE A 21 25.27 5.65 13.73
N LYS A 22 25.87 4.76 14.55
CA LYS A 22 25.44 4.51 15.93
C LYS A 22 25.51 5.78 16.79
N ALA A 23 26.62 6.51 16.72
CA ALA A 23 26.79 7.76 17.46
C ALA A 23 25.85 8.88 16.96
N PHE A 24 25.59 8.93 15.66
CA PHE A 24 24.65 9.86 15.03
C PHE A 24 23.22 9.64 15.51
N LEU A 25 22.73 8.40 15.48
CA LEU A 25 21.38 8.06 15.97
C LEU A 25 21.24 8.30 17.47
N ARG A 26 22.31 8.07 18.26
CA ARG A 26 22.31 8.39 19.70
C ARG A 26 22.19 9.90 19.97
N ARG A 27 22.79 10.75 19.14
CA ARG A 27 22.69 12.22 19.26
C ARG A 27 21.38 12.78 18.73
N ASN A 28 20.68 12.04 17.86
CA ASN A 28 19.46 12.48 17.20
C ASN A 28 18.32 11.48 17.46
N PRO A 29 17.77 11.44 18.69
CA PRO A 29 16.73 10.47 19.08
C PRO A 29 15.42 10.61 18.28
N GLN A 30 15.20 11.74 17.59
CA GLN A 30 14.10 11.96 16.65
C GLN A 30 14.26 11.20 15.33
N VAL A 31 15.48 10.78 14.97
CA VAL A 31 15.75 10.02 13.75
C VAL A 31 15.72 8.53 14.07
N ARG A 32 14.90 7.77 13.34
CA ARG A 32 14.76 6.32 13.55
C ARG A 32 14.84 5.58 12.22
N HIS A 33 15.27 4.33 12.29
CA HIS A 33 15.09 3.41 11.17
C HIS A 33 13.60 3.20 10.93
N ARG A 34 13.18 3.43 9.69
CA ARG A 34 11.85 3.13 9.18
C ARG A 34 12.02 2.26 7.95
N GLN A 35 11.15 1.27 7.79
CA GLN A 35 10.96 0.62 6.51
C GLN A 35 10.15 1.59 5.65
N SER A 36 10.60 1.87 4.43
CA SER A 36 9.80 2.64 3.50
C SER A 36 8.58 1.83 3.09
N GLU A 37 7.41 2.45 3.10
CA GLU A 37 6.21 1.89 2.51
C GLU A 37 6.27 2.06 0.99
N ALA A 38 5.86 1.02 0.27
CA ALA A 38 5.73 1.11 -1.18
C ALA A 38 4.46 1.90 -1.49
N VAL A 39 4.61 2.99 -2.25
CA VAL A 39 3.49 3.81 -2.73
C VAL A 39 3.36 3.56 -4.24
N SER A 40 2.14 3.37 -4.73
CA SER A 40 1.91 3.21 -6.17
C SER A 40 2.26 4.51 -6.91
N ALA A 41 2.62 4.42 -8.19
CA ALA A 41 2.89 5.61 -9.00
C ALA A 41 1.69 6.55 -9.05
N ALA A 42 0.47 6.00 -9.14
CA ALA A 42 -0.77 6.78 -9.11
C ALA A 42 -0.94 7.52 -7.79
N SER A 43 -0.74 6.85 -6.65
CA SER A 43 -0.85 7.46 -5.33
C SER A 43 0.22 8.54 -5.09
N ALA A 44 1.40 8.41 -5.69
CA ALA A 44 2.46 9.41 -5.58
C ALA A 44 2.14 10.72 -6.33
N CYS A 45 1.25 10.68 -7.32
CA CYS A 45 0.80 11.86 -8.06
C CYS A 45 -0.36 12.61 -7.36
N VAL A 46 -0.99 12.02 -6.35
CA VAL A 46 -2.11 12.63 -5.64
C VAL A 46 -1.59 13.65 -4.62
N THR A 47 -2.06 14.88 -4.71
CA THR A 47 -1.73 15.94 -3.78
C THR A 47 -2.76 16.07 -2.66
N GLU A 48 -2.40 16.76 -1.58
CA GLU A 48 -3.36 17.12 -0.52
C GLU A 48 -4.55 17.92 -1.08
N ALA A 49 -4.29 18.81 -2.04
CA ALA A 49 -5.33 19.62 -2.67
C ALA A 49 -6.34 18.75 -3.41
N ASP A 50 -5.89 17.71 -4.11
CA ASP A 50 -6.76 16.76 -4.81
C ASP A 50 -7.67 16.01 -3.84
N ILE A 51 -7.12 15.56 -2.70
CA ILE A 51 -7.90 14.88 -1.66
C ILE A 51 -8.97 15.81 -1.08
N ARG A 52 -8.60 17.04 -0.71
CA ARG A 52 -9.54 18.04 -0.18
C ARG A 52 -10.63 18.40 -1.18
N LYS A 53 -10.26 18.55 -2.45
CA LYS A 53 -11.20 18.82 -3.54
C LYS A 53 -12.20 17.68 -3.67
N TRP A 54 -11.74 16.43 -3.70
CA TRP A 54 -12.60 15.25 -3.76
C TRP A 54 -13.63 15.23 -2.60
N PHE A 55 -13.20 15.43 -1.35
CA PHE A 55 -14.11 15.46 -0.20
C PHE A 55 -15.14 16.60 -0.32
N SER A 56 -14.73 17.76 -0.84
CA SER A 56 -15.60 18.92 -1.05
C SER A 56 -16.66 18.63 -2.12
N GLU A 57 -16.26 18.01 -3.24
CA GLU A 57 -17.15 17.65 -4.35
C GLU A 57 -18.16 16.58 -3.95
N VAL A 58 -17.70 15.52 -3.26
CA VAL A 58 -18.60 14.49 -2.72
C VAL A 58 -19.58 15.11 -1.72
N GLY A 59 -19.10 15.93 -0.79
CA GLY A 59 -19.96 16.62 0.17
C GLY A 59 -21.01 17.52 -0.50
N ALA A 60 -20.63 18.23 -1.57
CA ALA A 60 -21.56 19.05 -2.35
C ALA A 60 -22.62 18.20 -3.07
N TYR A 61 -22.22 17.09 -3.69
CA TYR A 61 -23.13 16.15 -4.36
C TYR A 61 -24.19 15.60 -3.41
N PHE A 62 -23.81 15.14 -2.22
CA PHE A 62 -24.75 14.62 -1.22
C PHE A 62 -25.71 15.69 -0.70
N LYS A 63 -25.29 16.96 -0.65
CA LYS A 63 -26.18 18.08 -0.32
C LYS A 63 -27.16 18.38 -1.44
N GLU A 64 -26.69 18.44 -2.68
CA GLU A 64 -27.53 18.70 -3.86
C GLU A 64 -28.64 17.65 -4.03
N LYS A 65 -28.33 16.39 -3.73
CA LYS A 65 -29.30 15.28 -3.83
C LYS A 65 -30.17 15.08 -2.59
N ASP A 66 -30.05 15.93 -1.56
CA ASP A 66 -30.74 15.76 -0.27
C ASP A 66 -30.46 14.39 0.40
N LEU A 67 -29.23 13.89 0.25
CA LEU A 67 -28.78 12.59 0.77
C LEU A 67 -27.83 12.71 1.95
N SER A 68 -27.70 13.91 2.54
CA SER A 68 -26.72 14.20 3.60
C SER A 68 -26.86 13.30 4.84
N GLU A 69 -28.06 12.77 5.10
CA GLU A 69 -28.31 11.84 6.21
C GLU A 69 -27.59 10.49 6.04
N VAL A 70 -27.28 10.08 4.80
CA VAL A 70 -26.53 8.84 4.54
C VAL A 70 -25.13 8.92 5.15
N LEU A 71 -24.47 10.08 5.04
CA LEU A 71 -23.12 10.29 5.58
C LEU A 71 -23.09 10.36 7.11
N LYS A 72 -24.23 10.66 7.75
CA LYS A 72 -24.36 10.72 9.21
C LYS A 72 -24.63 9.35 9.83
N ASN A 73 -25.10 8.38 9.03
CA ASN A 73 -25.40 7.03 9.51
C ASN A 73 -24.24 6.07 9.20
N PRO A 74 -23.44 5.65 10.21
CA PRO A 74 -22.28 4.79 9.98
C PRO A 74 -22.66 3.40 9.46
N SER A 75 -23.88 2.92 9.71
CA SER A 75 -24.37 1.64 9.15
C SER A 75 -24.67 1.70 7.65
N ARG A 76 -24.59 2.88 7.02
CA ARG A 76 -24.79 3.07 5.58
C ARG A 76 -23.50 3.37 4.81
N VAL A 77 -22.37 3.48 5.52
CA VAL A 77 -21.06 3.73 4.92
C VAL A 77 -20.26 2.44 4.98
N PHE A 78 -19.87 1.94 3.82
CA PHE A 78 -19.12 0.69 3.70
C PHE A 78 -17.76 0.97 3.09
N ASN A 79 -16.74 0.34 3.63
CA ASN A 79 -15.44 0.22 3.00
C ASN A 79 -15.20 -1.25 2.66
N GLY A 80 -14.67 -1.49 1.47
CA GLY A 80 -14.29 -2.83 1.04
C GLY A 80 -12.94 -2.79 0.35
N ASP A 81 -12.13 -3.81 0.60
CA ASP A 81 -10.83 -3.96 -0.05
C ASP A 81 -10.51 -5.42 -0.35
N GLU A 82 -9.71 -5.63 -1.41
CA GLU A 82 -9.31 -6.95 -1.87
C GLU A 82 -8.00 -7.39 -1.22
N THR A 83 -7.98 -8.63 -0.73
CA THR A 83 -6.76 -9.30 -0.26
C THR A 83 -6.57 -10.59 -1.02
N GLY A 84 -5.39 -10.74 -1.63
CA GLY A 84 -4.97 -11.99 -2.27
C GLY A 84 -4.32 -12.94 -1.27
N PHE A 85 -4.83 -14.16 -1.16
CA PHE A 85 -4.27 -15.23 -0.35
C PHE A 85 -3.59 -16.27 -1.24
N GLN A 86 -2.27 -16.38 -1.10
CA GLN A 86 -1.51 -17.45 -1.77
C GLN A 86 -1.76 -18.78 -1.05
N ILE A 87 -2.20 -19.81 -1.79
CA ILE A 87 -2.43 -21.15 -1.22
C ILE A 87 -1.09 -21.82 -0.87
N CYS A 88 -0.04 -21.54 -1.64
CA CYS A 88 1.32 -21.96 -1.38
C CYS A 88 2.22 -20.72 -1.23
N PRO A 89 2.33 -20.12 -0.04
CA PRO A 89 3.15 -18.92 0.17
C PRO A 89 4.64 -19.21 -0.05
N ALA A 90 5.39 -18.16 -0.40
CA ALA A 90 6.83 -18.26 -0.62
C ALA A 90 7.55 -18.83 0.62
N THR A 91 8.60 -19.60 0.36
CA THR A 91 9.37 -20.27 1.41
C THR A 91 10.10 -19.23 2.25
N GLY A 92 9.93 -19.33 3.57
CA GLY A 92 10.49 -18.38 4.54
C GLY A 92 12.01 -18.41 4.62
N ARG A 93 12.58 -17.68 5.58
CA ARG A 93 14.03 -17.70 5.82
C ARG A 93 14.43 -19.05 6.41
N VAL A 94 15.44 -19.67 5.81
CA VAL A 94 16.03 -20.93 6.27
C VAL A 94 17.45 -20.69 6.75
N LEU A 95 17.92 -21.50 7.70
CA LEU A 95 19.32 -21.53 8.07
C LEU A 95 20.07 -22.36 7.04
N ALA A 96 21.16 -21.82 6.49
CA ALA A 96 22.02 -22.48 5.54
C ALA A 96 23.49 -22.19 5.87
N GLU A 97 24.38 -23.06 5.39
CA GLU A 97 25.81 -22.91 5.60
C GLU A 97 26.35 -21.59 5.03
N LYS A 98 27.33 -21.01 5.72
CA LYS A 98 27.94 -19.73 5.34
C LYS A 98 28.65 -19.87 3.99
N GLY A 99 28.20 -19.09 3.00
CA GLY A 99 28.75 -19.13 1.64
C GLY A 99 27.83 -19.81 0.63
N THR A 100 26.77 -20.48 1.08
CA THR A 100 25.77 -21.08 0.21
C THR A 100 24.90 -19.99 -0.42
N LYS A 101 25.06 -19.80 -1.73
CA LYS A 101 24.33 -18.79 -2.51
C LYS A 101 22.93 -19.24 -2.91
N ASN A 102 22.75 -20.54 -3.14
CA ASN A 102 21.52 -21.11 -3.63
C ASN A 102 20.97 -22.10 -2.60
N VAL A 103 19.85 -21.74 -1.96
CA VAL A 103 19.14 -22.61 -1.04
C VAL A 103 17.74 -22.81 -1.61
N TYR A 104 17.48 -24.01 -2.10
CA TYR A 104 16.22 -24.33 -2.75
C TYR A 104 15.27 -25.00 -1.77
N THR A 105 13.99 -24.65 -1.86
CA THR A 105 12.93 -25.38 -1.19
C THR A 105 11.98 -25.89 -2.26
N ILE A 106 11.62 -27.17 -2.18
CA ILE A 106 10.67 -27.79 -3.09
C ILE A 106 9.26 -27.32 -2.72
N GLU A 107 8.57 -26.69 -3.65
CA GLU A 107 7.17 -26.27 -3.48
C GLU A 107 6.27 -27.50 -3.32
N LYS A 108 5.40 -27.50 -2.30
CA LYS A 108 4.49 -28.62 -2.01
C LYS A 108 3.10 -28.43 -2.66
N GLY A 109 2.91 -27.41 -3.49
CA GLY A 109 1.65 -27.08 -4.16
C GLY A 109 1.85 -26.08 -5.31
N THR A 110 0.76 -25.68 -5.97
CA THR A 110 0.81 -24.72 -7.07
C THR A 110 1.12 -23.31 -6.54
N SER A 111 2.35 -22.84 -6.67
CA SER A 111 2.78 -21.48 -6.24
C SER A 111 2.04 -20.33 -6.93
N LYS A 112 1.33 -20.61 -8.03
CA LYS A 112 0.53 -19.64 -8.79
C LYS A 112 -0.93 -19.56 -8.35
N GLU A 113 -1.39 -20.45 -7.46
CA GLU A 113 -2.76 -20.41 -6.95
C GLU A 113 -2.92 -19.31 -5.89
N ASN A 114 -3.78 -18.35 -6.22
CA ASN A 114 -4.17 -17.25 -5.35
C ASN A 114 -5.70 -17.19 -5.31
N VAL A 115 -6.25 -17.04 -4.11
CA VAL A 115 -7.66 -16.76 -3.87
C VAL A 115 -7.78 -15.29 -3.48
N THR A 116 -8.51 -14.52 -4.27
CA THR A 116 -8.81 -13.13 -3.91
C THR A 116 -10.07 -13.09 -3.07
N VAL A 117 -10.00 -12.46 -1.91
CA VAL A 117 -11.13 -12.26 -1.02
C VAL A 117 -11.37 -10.76 -0.86
N MET A 118 -12.60 -10.33 -1.15
CA MET A 118 -13.08 -8.98 -0.85
C MET A 118 -13.72 -8.99 0.53
N PHE A 119 -13.14 -8.23 1.46
CA PHE A 119 -13.74 -7.98 2.76
C PHE A 119 -14.50 -6.67 2.73
N THR A 120 -15.68 -6.63 3.35
CA THR A 120 -16.48 -5.41 3.43
C THR A 120 -16.92 -5.17 4.86
N PHE A 121 -16.69 -3.96 5.33
CA PHE A 121 -16.97 -3.51 6.69
C PHE A 121 -17.80 -2.24 6.64
N SER A 122 -18.82 -2.14 7.49
CA SER A 122 -19.51 -0.87 7.69
C SER A 122 -18.71 0.04 8.64
N ALA A 123 -18.95 1.35 8.58
CA ALA A 123 -18.41 2.28 9.56
C ALA A 123 -19.03 2.09 10.96
N SER A 124 -20.14 1.34 11.07
CA SER A 124 -20.71 0.90 12.36
C SER A 124 -19.97 -0.31 12.97
N GLY A 125 -19.03 -0.91 12.23
CA GLY A 125 -18.23 -2.06 12.67
C GLY A 125 -18.83 -3.42 12.31
N GLU A 126 -19.88 -3.46 11.49
CA GLU A 126 -20.47 -4.71 11.01
C GLU A 126 -19.64 -5.31 9.88
N ILE A 127 -19.46 -6.62 9.93
CA ILE A 127 -18.71 -7.39 8.94
C ILE A 127 -19.72 -8.07 8.02
N TYR A 128 -19.55 -7.90 6.72
CA TYR A 128 -20.37 -8.56 5.71
C TYR A 128 -19.68 -9.82 5.19
N ALA A 129 -20.48 -10.77 4.71
CA ALA A 129 -19.96 -12.04 4.19
C ALA A 129 -18.91 -11.76 3.10
N PRO A 130 -17.68 -12.30 3.22
CA PRO A 130 -16.62 -12.02 2.27
C PRO A 130 -16.95 -12.61 0.90
N MET A 131 -16.67 -11.86 -0.15
CA MET A 131 -16.78 -12.36 -1.51
C MET A 131 -15.47 -13.04 -1.90
N ILE A 132 -15.56 -14.31 -2.33
CA ILE A 132 -14.40 -15.12 -2.70
C ILE A 132 -14.37 -15.28 -4.22
N VAL A 133 -13.29 -14.79 -4.84
CA VAL A 133 -12.99 -15.03 -6.25
C VAL A 133 -12.00 -16.19 -6.33
N TYR A 134 -12.49 -17.33 -6.80
CA TYR A 134 -11.66 -18.52 -6.98
C TYR A 134 -10.77 -18.39 -8.22
N PRO A 135 -9.55 -18.97 -8.18
CA PRO A 135 -8.66 -19.00 -9.32
C PRO A 135 -9.34 -19.64 -10.54
N TYR A 136 -8.99 -19.14 -11.73
CA TYR A 136 -9.50 -19.59 -13.03
C TYR A 136 -11.00 -19.39 -13.30
N LYS A 137 -11.75 -18.76 -12.38
CA LYS A 137 -13.11 -18.30 -12.67
C LYS A 137 -13.06 -16.86 -13.20
N ARG A 138 -13.42 -16.67 -14.48
CA ARG A 138 -13.75 -15.33 -14.98
C ARG A 138 -15.06 -14.87 -14.36
N ILE A 139 -15.13 -13.61 -13.98
CA ILE A 139 -16.39 -12.97 -13.60
C ILE A 139 -17.33 -13.07 -14.82
N PRO A 140 -18.53 -13.66 -14.71
CA PRO A 140 -19.46 -13.74 -15.83
C PRO A 140 -19.84 -12.33 -16.31
N GLU A 141 -19.71 -12.06 -17.62
CA GLU A 141 -20.00 -10.74 -18.21
C GLU A 141 -21.45 -10.23 -17.96
N LYS A 142 -22.39 -11.12 -17.64
CA LYS A 142 -23.83 -10.83 -17.68
C LYS A 142 -24.44 -10.17 -16.42
N ASN A 143 -23.67 -9.88 -15.38
CA ASN A 143 -24.25 -9.39 -14.11
C ASN A 143 -24.06 -7.89 -13.84
N TYR A 144 -23.52 -7.11 -14.79
CA TYR A 144 -23.48 -5.65 -14.68
C TYR A 144 -24.66 -5.02 -15.45
N SER A 145 -25.80 -4.84 -14.79
CA SER A 145 -26.66 -3.70 -15.13
C SER A 145 -26.08 -2.46 -14.44
N VAL A 146 -24.87 -2.07 -14.85
CA VAL A 146 -24.34 -0.74 -14.53
C VAL A 146 -25.07 0.20 -15.49
N SER A 147 -25.95 1.04 -14.97
CA SER A 147 -26.48 2.17 -15.71
C SER A 147 -25.31 3.10 -16.02
N THR A 148 -24.69 2.90 -17.18
CA THR A 148 -23.62 3.75 -17.71
C THR A 148 -24.20 5.14 -17.97
N THR A 149 -24.09 6.04 -17.00
CA THR A 149 -24.10 7.47 -17.31
C THR A 149 -22.70 7.79 -17.80
N THR A 150 -22.59 7.93 -19.12
CA THR A 150 -21.37 8.34 -19.84
C THR A 150 -20.82 9.65 -19.26
N MET A 151 -19.66 9.61 -18.60
CA MET A 151 -18.79 10.80 -18.56
C MET A 151 -17.93 10.78 -19.82
N GLY A 152 -18.03 11.86 -20.59
CA GLY A 152 -17.38 12.03 -21.88
C GLY A 152 -15.86 11.98 -21.81
N ASP A 153 -15.30 11.52 -22.92
CA ASP A 153 -13.89 11.33 -23.19
C ASP A 153 -13.05 12.59 -22.89
N CYS A 154 -12.02 12.45 -22.05
CA CYS A 154 -10.88 13.36 -22.05
C CYS A 154 -9.87 12.85 -23.09
N LYS A 155 -9.71 13.60 -24.19
CA LYS A 155 -8.67 13.37 -25.20
C LYS A 155 -7.28 13.67 -24.64
N GLU A 156 -6.31 12.93 -25.19
CA GLU A 156 -4.85 13.05 -25.02
C GLU A 156 -4.33 14.49 -25.13
#